data_AF-A0A165C8R5-F1
#
_entry.id   AF-A0A165C8R5-F1
#
_cell.length_a   1.000
_cell.length_b   1.000
_cell.length_c   1.000
_cell.angle_alpha   90.00
_cell.angle_beta   90.00
_cell.angle_gamma   90.00
#
_symmetry.space_group_name_H-M   'P 1'
#
loop_
_entity.id
_entity.type
_entity.pdbx_description
1 polymer ?
#
loop_
_entity_poly.entity_id
_entity_poly.type
_entity_poly.pdbx_seq_one_letter_code
_entity_poly.pdbx_strand_id
1 'polypeptide(L)'
;MSSSQLQHPSLPSVLPSAPALQDVTTTPQQFESGLARVTTPSETPIFICAFEHCYRLFPSRERLMLHRKRDHDSEDQGDVITWNE
;
A
#
# COMPACT_ATOMS: atom_id res chain seq x y z
N MET A 1 13.21 33.01 -24.58
CA MET A 1 12.59 31.72 -24.21
C MET A 1 13.13 31.33 -22.85
N SER A 2 12.44 31.71 -21.77
CA SER A 2 12.91 31.49 -20.41
C SER A 2 12.23 30.24 -19.84
N SER A 3 13.03 29.22 -19.53
CA SER A 3 12.57 27.96 -18.95
C SER A 3 12.61 28.07 -17.43
N SER A 4 11.46 28.02 -16.77
CA SER A 4 11.37 27.92 -15.31
C SER A 4 11.74 26.51 -14.88
N GLN A 5 12.92 26.32 -14.29
CA GLN A 5 13.27 25.08 -13.60
C GLN A 5 12.43 24.95 -12.33
N LEU A 6 11.65 23.88 -12.23
CA LEU A 6 10.96 23.49 -11.00
C LEU A 6 12.00 23.03 -9.98
N GLN A 7 12.19 23.81 -8.91
CA GLN A 7 13.04 23.43 -7.78
C GLN A 7 12.37 22.27 -7.03
N HIS A 8 12.99 21.09 -7.05
CA HIS A 8 12.56 19.98 -6.21
C HIS A 8 12.86 20.28 -4.74
N PRO A 9 11.92 20.09 -3.81
CA PRO A 9 12.19 20.25 -2.39
C PRO A 9 13.20 19.19 -1.93
N SER A 10 14.34 19.63 -1.40
CA SER A 10 15.35 18.76 -0.80
C SER A 10 14.94 18.48 0.64
N LEU A 11 14.45 17.27 0.90
CA LEU A 11 14.15 16.81 2.26
C LEU A 11 15.38 16.13 2.87
N PRO A 12 15.63 16.30 4.18
CA PRO A 12 16.75 15.64 4.84
C PRO A 12 16.56 14.12 4.87
N SER A 13 17.67 13.37 4.87
CA SER A 13 17.67 11.90 4.90
C SER A 13 16.99 11.32 6.15
N VAL A 14 16.89 12.09 7.22
CA VAL A 14 16.18 11.75 8.45
C VAL A 14 15.38 12.97 8.87
N LEU A 15 14.07 12.82 8.92
CA LEU A 15 13.19 13.82 9.50
C LEU A 15 13.24 13.70 11.02
N PRO A 16 13.31 14.81 11.77
CA PRO A 16 13.23 14.77 13.21
C PRO A 16 11.88 14.19 13.63
N SER A 17 11.89 13.29 14.61
CA SER A 17 10.66 12.77 15.20
C SER A 17 9.95 13.88 15.98
N ALA A 18 8.64 13.99 15.76
CA ALA A 18 7.76 14.85 16.54
C ALA A 18 6.69 13.97 17.23
N PRO A 19 6.30 14.28 18.47
CA PRO A 19 5.18 13.61 19.12
C PRO A 19 3.91 13.76 18.27
N ALA A 20 3.15 12.66 18.09
CA ALA A 20 1.85 12.72 17.45
C ALA A 20 0.90 13.54 18.34
N LEU A 21 0.47 14.70 17.86
CA LEU A 21 -0.54 15.51 18.55
C LEU A 21 -1.92 15.00 18.15
N GLN A 22 -2.80 14.86 19.15
CA GLN A 22 -4.20 14.59 18.89
C GLN A 22 -4.81 15.82 18.20
N ASP A 23 -5.49 15.58 17.08
CA ASP A 23 -6.23 16.61 16.41
C ASP A 23 -7.47 16.99 17.23
N VAL A 24 -7.55 18.26 17.63
CA VAL A 24 -8.66 18.85 18.39
C VAL A 24 -9.44 19.87 17.57
N THR A 25 -9.05 20.10 16.32
CA THR A 25 -9.56 21.19 15.48
C THR A 25 -10.35 20.70 14.27
N THR A 26 -10.11 19.46 13.81
CA THR A 26 -10.83 18.94 12.65
C THR A 26 -12.30 18.70 12.98
N THR A 27 -13.17 19.29 12.18
CA THR A 27 -14.62 19.20 12.32
C THR A 27 -15.19 18.00 11.58
N PRO A 28 -16.35 17.46 11.97
CA PRO A 28 -17.02 16.38 11.26
C PRO A 28 -17.25 16.67 9.75
N GLN A 29 -17.58 17.92 9.40
CA GLN A 29 -17.80 18.30 8.00
C GLN A 29 -16.52 18.21 7.15
N GLN A 30 -15.33 18.32 7.75
CA GLN A 30 -14.06 18.13 7.03
C GLN A 30 -13.79 16.65 6.71
N PHE A 31 -14.42 15.71 7.42
CA PHE A 31 -14.37 14.29 7.10
C PHE A 31 -15.36 13.88 6.00
N GLU A 32 -16.49 14.60 5.90
CA GLU A 32 -17.54 14.33 4.91
C GLU A 32 -17.08 14.56 3.46
N SER A 33 -16.05 15.38 3.23
CA SER A 33 -15.49 15.64 1.90
C SER A 33 -14.60 14.52 1.33
N GLY A 34 -14.58 13.34 1.97
CA GLY A 34 -14.01 12.12 1.38
C GLY A 34 -12.52 11.93 1.64
N LEU A 35 -12.13 11.76 2.92
CA LEU A 35 -10.72 11.55 3.29
C LEU A 35 -10.10 10.26 2.75
N ALA A 36 -10.90 9.29 2.35
CA ALA A 36 -10.49 8.13 1.54
C ALA A 36 -11.76 7.40 1.12
N ARG A 37 -11.72 6.66 0.00
CA ARG A 37 -12.73 5.63 -0.23
C ARG A 37 -12.53 4.57 0.85
N VAL A 38 -13.48 4.49 1.78
CA VAL A 38 -13.60 3.31 2.64
C VAL A 38 -13.85 2.14 1.69
N THR A 39 -12.88 1.25 1.60
CA THR A 39 -12.96 0.06 0.74
C THR A 39 -13.10 -1.15 1.63
N THR A 40 -13.95 -2.07 1.21
CA THR A 40 -14.05 -3.38 1.85
C THR A 40 -12.94 -4.30 1.35
N PRO A 41 -12.56 -5.32 2.13
CA PRO A 41 -11.66 -6.38 1.64
C PRO A 41 -12.12 -7.00 0.30
N SER A 42 -13.43 -7.01 0.03
CA SER A 42 -14.01 -7.44 -1.24
C SER A 42 -13.76 -6.46 -2.40
N GLU A 43 -13.73 -5.15 -2.12
CA GLU A 43 -13.47 -4.09 -3.12
C GLU A 43 -11.97 -3.91 -3.40
N THR A 44 -11.12 -4.15 -2.40
CA THR A 44 -9.66 -4.10 -2.52
C THR A 44 -9.04 -5.37 -1.96
N PRO A 45 -9.15 -6.50 -2.69
CA PRO A 45 -8.56 -7.75 -2.26
C PRO A 45 -7.03 -7.64 -2.25
N ILE A 46 -6.43 -8.13 -1.16
CA ILE A 46 -4.98 -8.20 -0.98
C ILE A 46 -4.59 -9.67 -0.92
N PHE A 47 -3.73 -10.08 -1.85
CA PHE A 47 -3.18 -11.43 -1.92
C PHE A 47 -1.71 -11.40 -1.49
N ILE A 48 -1.33 -12.21 -0.53
CA ILE A 48 0.02 -12.22 0.05
C ILE A 48 0.67 -13.58 -0.26
N CYS A 49 1.86 -13.55 -0.84
CA CYS A 49 2.67 -14.74 -1.06
C CYS A 49 3.27 -15.21 0.27
N ALA A 50 2.80 -16.35 0.80
CA ALA A 50 3.33 -16.92 2.05
C ALA A 50 4.41 -17.99 1.82
N PHE A 51 4.78 -18.25 0.56
CA PHE A 51 5.83 -19.19 0.22
C PHE A 51 7.18 -18.74 0.80
N GLU A 52 7.83 -19.64 1.55
CA GLU A 52 9.16 -19.45 2.14
C GLU A 52 9.40 -18.06 2.76
N HIS A 53 8.40 -17.53 3.49
CA HIS A 53 8.49 -16.23 4.15
C HIS A 53 8.67 -15.01 3.21
N CYS A 54 8.19 -15.09 1.96
CA CYS A 54 8.29 -13.98 0.99
C CYS A 54 7.47 -12.74 1.41
N TYR A 55 6.21 -12.93 1.82
CA TYR A 55 5.25 -11.93 2.28
C TYR A 55 5.02 -10.72 1.35
N ARG A 56 5.28 -10.89 0.05
CA ARG A 56 4.97 -9.85 -0.95
C ARG A 56 3.46 -9.75 -1.19
N LEU A 57 2.98 -8.51 -1.32
CA LEU A 57 1.57 -8.20 -1.53
C LEU A 57 1.26 -7.98 -3.01
N PHE A 58 0.11 -8.47 -3.45
CA PHE A 58 -0.39 -8.38 -4.80
C PHE A 58 -1.87 -7.99 -4.82
N PRO A 59 -2.31 -7.19 -5.80
CA PRO A 59 -3.70 -6.77 -5.92
C PRO A 59 -4.60 -7.81 -6.60
N SER A 60 -4.04 -8.90 -7.13
CA SER A 60 -4.81 -10.01 -7.70
C SER A 60 -4.06 -11.34 -7.54
N ARG A 61 -4.82 -12.44 -7.49
CA ARG A 61 -4.28 -13.80 -7.42
C ARG A 61 -3.38 -14.12 -8.62
N GLU A 62 -3.75 -13.68 -9.81
CA GLU A 62 -2.97 -13.87 -11.03
C GLU A 62 -1.56 -13.27 -10.93
N ARG A 63 -1.44 -12.06 -10.37
CA ARG A 63 -0.14 -11.41 -10.17
C ARG A 63 0.71 -12.12 -9.14
N LEU A 64 0.09 -12.65 -8.08
CA LEU A 64 0.78 -13.50 -7.11
C LEU A 64 1.32 -14.77 -7.78
N MET A 65 0.49 -15.48 -8.55
CA MET A 65 0.90 -16.71 -9.22
C MET A 65 2.02 -16.48 -10.23
N LEU A 66 1.98 -15.36 -10.98
CA LEU A 66 3.08 -14.96 -11.86
C LEU A 66 4.38 -14.73 -11.08
N HIS A 67 4.31 -14.07 -9.93
CA HIS A 67 5.46 -13.90 -9.04
C HIS A 67 5.97 -15.25 -8.52
N ARG A 68 5.09 -16.14 -8.07
CA ARG A 68 5.47 -17.46 -7.52
C ARG A 68 6.19 -18.32 -8.57
N LYS A 69 5.69 -18.32 -9.81
CA LYS A 69 6.35 -19.00 -10.92
C LYS A 69 7.72 -18.41 -11.24
N ARG A 70 7.86 -17.09 -11.24
CA ARG A 70 9.09 -16.40 -11.65
C ARG A 70 10.17 -16.39 -10.56
N ASP A 71 9.78 -16.19 -9.31
CA ASP A 71 10.71 -15.92 -8.20
C ASP A 71 10.89 -17.15 -7.29
N HIS A 72 9.96 -18.11 -7.32
CA HIS A 72 9.96 -19.31 -6.47
C HIS A 72 9.89 -20.64 -7.25
N ASP A 73 9.84 -20.60 -8.59
CA ASP A 73 9.70 -21.77 -9.48
C ASP A 73 8.59 -22.74 -9.04
N SER A 74 7.52 -22.20 -8.45
CA SER A 74 6.43 -22.95 -7.84
C SER A 74 5.09 -22.52 -8.42
N GLU A 75 4.28 -23.50 -8.82
CA GLU A 75 2.90 -23.30 -9.28
C GLU A 75 1.87 -23.72 -8.23
N ASP A 76 2.33 -24.03 -7.01
CA ASP A 76 1.44 -24.45 -5.94
C ASP A 76 0.53 -23.28 -5.51
N GLN A 77 -0.73 -23.61 -5.25
CA GLN A 77 -1.76 -22.66 -4.84
C GLN A 77 -1.94 -22.64 -3.31
N GLY A 78 -1.27 -23.53 -2.58
CA GLY A 78 -1.50 -23.83 -1.16
C GLY A 78 -1.03 -22.82 -0.10
N ASP A 79 -0.40 -21.69 -0.48
CA ASP A 79 0.22 -20.73 0.47
C ASP A 79 -0.10 -19.27 0.12
N VAL A 80 -1.38 -18.97 -0.07
CA VAL A 80 -1.86 -17.61 -0.31
C VAL A 80 -2.64 -17.15 0.90
N ILE A 81 -2.18 -16.08 1.55
CA ILE A 81 -2.93 -15.40 2.60
C ILE A 81 -3.74 -14.29 1.93
N THR A 82 -5.05 -14.27 2.15
CA THR A 82 -5.95 -13.21 1.68
C THR A 82 -6.75 -12.66 2.85
N TRP A 83 -7.08 -11.37 2.81
CA TRP A 83 -7.94 -10.75 3.83
C TRP A 83 -9.43 -11.12 3.70
N ASN A 84 -9.79 -11.90 2.68
CA ASN A 84 -11.18 -12.25 2.35
C ASN A 84 -11.64 -13.63 2.86
N GLU A 85 -10.81 -14.35 3.61
CA GLU A 85 -11.08 -15.70 4.14
C GLU A 85 -10.57 -15.82 5.58
#